data_AF-O51844-F1
#
_entry.id   AF-O51844-F1
#
_cell.length_a   1.000
_cell.length_b   1.000
_cell.length_c   1.000
_cell.angle_alpha   90.00
_cell.angle_beta   90.00
_cell.angle_gamma   90.00
#
_symmetry.space_group_name_H-M   'P 1'
#
loop_
_entity.id
_entity.type
_entity.pdbx_description
1 polymer ?
#
loop_
_entity_poly.entity_id
_entity_poly.type
_entity_poly.pdbx_seq_one_letter_code
_entity_poly.pdbx_strand_id
1 'polypeptide(L)' 'DLLAAVAGRTDAPVIASGGVSSLDDLRAIATLTGVGVEGAIVGKALYAGRFTLPQALSAVSG' A
#
# COMPACT_ATOMS: atom_id res chain seq x y z
N ASP A 1 -10.59 -3.27 -3.99
CA ASP A 1 -11.26 -4.25 -4.87
C ASP A 1 -10.29 -5.02 -5.76
N LEU A 2 -9.63 -4.39 -6.74
CA LEU A 2 -8.73 -5.12 -7.67
C LEU A 2 -7.58 -5.84 -6.96
N LEU A 3 -6.89 -5.18 -6.01
CA LEU A 3 -5.76 -5.78 -5.28
C LEU A 3 -6.18 -7.05 -4.52
N ALA A 4 -7.32 -7.01 -3.82
CA ALA A 4 -7.85 -8.16 -3.10
C ALA A 4 -8.25 -9.30 -4.05
N ALA A 5 -8.84 -8.97 -5.21
CA ALA A 5 -9.22 -9.96 -6.20
C ALA A 5 -8.01 -10.65 -6.84
N VAL A 6 -6.91 -9.93 -7.08
CA VAL A 6 -5.66 -10.52 -7.61
C VAL A 6 -4.98 -11.36 -6.54
N ALA A 7 -4.84 -10.83 -5.32
CA ALA A 7 -4.19 -11.53 -4.22
C ALA A 7 -4.93 -12.83 -3.85
N GLY A 8 -6.27 -12.84 -3.88
CA GLY A 8 -7.07 -14.04 -3.66
C GLY A 8 -6.99 -15.12 -4.75
N ARG A 9 -6.18 -14.94 -5.80
CA ARG A 9 -6.02 -15.90 -6.91
C ARG A 9 -4.64 -16.55 -6.95
N THR A 10 -3.76 -16.23 -6.01
CA THR A 10 -2.39 -16.73 -5.96
C THR A 10 -1.90 -16.79 -4.51
N ASP A 11 -1.04 -17.75 -4.21
CA ASP A 11 -0.31 -17.78 -2.92
C ASP A 11 0.96 -16.92 -2.96
N ALA A 12 1.35 -16.43 -4.15
CA ALA A 12 2.49 -15.55 -4.30
C ALA A 12 2.20 -14.17 -3.69
N PRO A 13 3.15 -13.57 -2.95
CA PRO A 13 2.96 -12.24 -2.38
C PRO A 13 2.72 -11.17 -3.44
N VAL A 14 1.79 -10.25 -3.15
CA VAL A 14 1.41 -9.17 -4.05
C VAL A 14 1.92 -7.82 -3.53
N ILE A 15 2.57 -7.06 -4.41
CA ILE A 15 2.97 -5.67 -4.16
C ILE A 15 2.00 -4.72 -4.86
N ALA A 16 1.37 -3.83 -4.09
CA ALA A 16 0.56 -2.75 -4.63
C ALA A 16 1.48 -1.69 -5.29
N SER A 17 1.37 -1.52 -6.61
CA SER A 17 2.17 -0.54 -7.35
C SER A 17 1.27 0.41 -8.13
N GLY A 18 1.21 1.67 -7.71
CA GLY A 18 0.43 2.73 -8.35
C GLY A 18 -0.74 3.25 -7.52
N GLY A 19 -1.13 4.50 -7.78
CA GLY A 19 -2.31 5.13 -7.16
C GLY A 19 -2.10 5.73 -5.76
N VAL A 20 -1.00 5.43 -5.06
CA VAL A 20 -0.75 6.00 -3.72
C VAL A 20 -0.53 7.52 -3.80
N SER A 21 -1.46 8.27 -3.22
CA SER A 21 -1.50 9.73 -3.26
C SER A 21 -1.62 10.37 -1.87
N SER A 22 -2.08 9.60 -0.87
CA SER A 22 -2.34 10.01 0.50
C SER A 22 -1.92 8.93 1.51
N LEU A 23 -1.90 9.27 2.80
CA LEU A 23 -1.69 8.29 3.88
C LEU A 23 -2.88 7.33 4.03
N ASP A 24 -4.09 7.74 3.63
CA ASP A 24 -5.28 6.88 3.68
C ASP A 24 -5.22 5.78 2.63
N ASP A 25 -4.60 6.04 1.47
CA ASP A 25 -4.31 5.00 0.48
C ASP A 25 -3.42 3.90 1.08
N LEU A 26 -2.40 4.28 1.87
CA LEU A 26 -1.51 3.33 2.55
C LEU A 26 -2.24 2.53 3.63
N ARG A 27 -3.08 3.18 4.43
CA ARG A 27 -3.91 2.50 5.43
C ARG A 27 -4.86 1.50 4.78
N ALA A 28 -5.52 1.89 3.69
CA ALA A 28 -6.41 1.01 2.94
C ALA A 28 -5.66 -0.22 2.41
N ILE A 29 -4.46 -0.03 1.84
CA ILE A 29 -3.63 -1.15 1.38
C ILE A 29 -3.20 -2.06 2.56
N ALA A 30 -2.84 -1.49 3.71
CA ALA A 30 -2.43 -2.25 4.90
C ALA A 30 -3.53 -3.21 5.41
N THR A 31 -4.81 -2.88 5.20
CA THR A 31 -5.94 -3.78 5.53
C THR A 31 -5.96 -5.07 4.69
N LEU A 32 -5.21 -5.12 3.58
CA LEU A 32 -5.17 -6.25 2.64
C LEU A 32 -4.03 -7.25 2.94
N THR A 33 -3.27 -7.04 4.01
CA THR A 33 -2.20 -7.95 4.44
C THR A 33 -2.71 -9.37 4.70
N GLY A 34 -3.91 -9.50 5.30
CA GLY A 34 -4.56 -10.78 5.54
C GLY A 34 -5.02 -11.53 4.29
N VAL A 35 -4.99 -10.90 3.11
CA VAL A 35 -5.39 -11.52 1.83
C VAL A 35 -4.23 -11.65 0.83
N GLY A 36 -2.98 -11.41 1.26
CA GLY A 36 -1.78 -11.68 0.44
C GLY A 36 -1.08 -10.44 -0.14
N VAL A 37 -1.52 -9.22 0.18
CA VAL A 37 -0.79 -8.00 -0.18
C VAL A 37 0.30 -7.72 0.86
N GLU A 38 1.58 -7.82 0.49
CA GLU A 38 2.70 -7.71 1.45
C GLU A 38 3.31 -6.30 1.52
N GLY A 39 3.02 -5.44 0.54
CA GLY A 39 3.66 -4.12 0.49
C GLY A 39 3.08 -3.19 -0.58
N ALA A 40 3.58 -1.96 -0.57
CA ALA A 40 3.21 -0.93 -1.52
C ALA A 40 4.43 -0.14 -2.02
N ILE A 41 4.42 0.23 -3.31
CA ILE A 41 5.43 1.10 -3.92
C ILE A 41 4.89 2.53 -3.94
N VAL A 42 5.64 3.44 -3.31
CA VAL A 42 5.31 4.87 -3.26
C VAL A 42 6.35 5.68 -4.01
N GLY A 43 5.94 6.32 -5.09
CA GLY A 43 6.79 7.19 -5.90
C GLY A 43 6.40 8.66 -5.79
N LYS A 44 5.61 9.14 -6.76
CA LYS A 44 5.24 10.56 -6.95
C LYS A 44 4.79 11.27 -5.67
N ALA A 45 4.06 10.62 -4.77
CA ALA A 45 3.59 11.25 -3.54
C ALA A 45 4.73 11.70 -2.60
N LEU A 46 5.82 10.93 -2.52
CA LEU A 46 7.01 11.29 -1.76
C LEU A 46 7.77 12.42 -2.44
N TYR A 47 7.99 12.34 -3.76
CA TYR A 47 8.68 13.39 -4.53
C TYR A 47 7.92 14.72 -4.53
N ALA A 48 6.60 14.68 -4.49
CA ALA A 48 5.73 15.86 -4.44
C ALA A 48 5.50 16.39 -3.01
N GLY A 49 6.13 15.78 -1.99
CA GLY A 49 6.01 16.23 -0.60
C GLY A 49 4.61 16.12 0.00
N ARG A 50 3.75 15.23 -0.52
CA ARG A 50 2.39 15.04 0.01
C ARG A 50 2.38 14.46 1.43
N PHE A 51 3.38 13.65 1.71
CA PHE A 51 3.75 13.16 3.02
C PHE A 51 5.22 12.72 2.97
N THR A 52 5.81 12.54 4.14
CA THR A 52 7.19 12.09 4.30
C THR A 52 7.25 10.57 4.48
N LEU A 53 8.42 9.97 4.22
CA LEU A 53 8.64 8.55 4.47
C LEU A 53 8.35 8.15 5.94
N PRO A 54 8.79 8.90 6.97
CA PRO A 54 8.40 8.60 8.35
C PRO A 54 6.89 8.62 8.60
N GLN A 55 6.16 9.57 8.01
CA GLN A 55 4.69 9.61 8.12
C GLN A 55 4.04 8.39 7.46
N ALA A 56 4.54 7.97 6.29
CA ALA A 56 4.07 6.77 5.61
C ALA A 56 4.27 5.51 6.45
N LEU A 57 5.48 5.33 7.01
CA LEU A 57 5.79 4.21 7.89
C LEU A 57 4.89 4.23 9.14
N SER A 58 4.79 5.38 9.82
CA SER A 58 3.94 5.52 11.00
C SER A 58 2.45 5.25 10.73
N ALA A 59 1.96 5.54 9.52
CA ALA A 59 0.55 5.31 9.17
C ALA A 59 0.19 3.82 9.04
N VAL A 60 1.18 2.94 8.84
CA VAL A 60 1.01 1.49 8.68
C VAL A 60 1.75 0.67 9.74
N SER A 61 2.38 1.33 10.70
CA SER A 61 3.01 0.69 11.85
C SER A 61 1.92 0.30 12.84
N GLY A 62 1.59 -0.99 12.91
CA GLY A 62 0.60 -1.58 13.81
C GLY A 62 0.83 -3.08 13.95
#